data_AF-A0A4Y6GRV8-F1
#
_entry.id   AF-A0A4Y6GRV8-F1
#
_cell.length_a   1.000
_cell.length_b   1.000
_cell.length_c   1.000
_cell.angle_alpha   90.00
_cell.angle_beta   90.00
_cell.angle_gamma   90.00
#
_symmetry.space_group_name_H-M   'P 1'
#
loop_
_entity.id
_entity.type
_entity.pdbx_description
1 polymer ?
#
loop_
_entity_poly.entity_id
_entity_poly.type
_entity_poly.pdbx_seq_one_letter_code
_entity_poly.pdbx_strand_id
1 'polypeptide(L)'
;AQLGIRECQYQFRNRRWNCSTVNDESVFGPVMELGSRETGFTHAISAAGVVYSVSRACQEGQLSHCGCSKAPRPPTIHKDWLWGDCGDNIEHGYRFAVGFIDKREKERNYPRFSRGLARMLMNLHNNEAGRRAIFKHATVSCKCHGVSGSCSLKTCWQSLPDFRSVGNRLKEKYNGATKVRFNSRGTR
;
A
#
# COMPACT_ATOMS: atom_id res chain seq x y z
N ALA A 1 -9.90 1.06 2.51
CA ALA A 1 -9.33 2.07 3.43
C ALA A 1 -9.31 1.62 4.91
N GLN A 2 -10.38 1.01 5.44
CA GLN A 2 -10.47 0.59 6.86
C GLN A 2 -9.30 -0.28 7.37
N LEU A 3 -8.70 -1.12 6.51
CA LEU A 3 -7.51 -1.91 6.86
C LEU A 3 -6.31 -1.01 7.23
N GLY A 4 -6.04 0.02 6.41
CA GLY A 4 -4.95 0.97 6.66
C GLY A 4 -5.17 1.80 7.92
N ILE A 5 -6.41 2.20 8.20
CA ILE A 5 -6.79 2.93 9.41
C ILE A 5 -6.51 2.10 10.67
N ARG A 6 -6.99 0.85 10.70
CA ARG A 6 -6.79 -0.05 11.84
C ARG A 6 -5.30 -0.29 12.11
N GLU A 7 -4.51 -0.47 11.05
CA GLU A 7 -3.07 -0.65 11.20
C GLU A 7 -2.38 0.65 11.66
N CYS A 8 -2.83 1.81 11.21
CA CYS A 8 -2.33 3.09 11.69
C CYS A 8 -2.58 3.26 13.19
N GLN A 9 -3.81 3.00 13.66
CA GLN A 9 -4.16 3.02 15.07
C GLN A 9 -3.31 2.02 15.86
N TYR A 10 -3.10 0.82 15.33
CA TYR A 10 -2.21 -0.16 15.96
C TYR A 10 -0.79 0.38 16.11
N GLN A 11 -0.20 0.92 15.04
CA GLN A 11 1.19 1.41 15.04
C GLN A 11 1.39 2.62 15.96
N PHE A 12 0.35 3.41 16.20
CA PHE A 12 0.41 4.64 16.99
C PHE A 12 -0.32 4.57 18.34
N ARG A 13 -0.82 3.40 18.76
CA ARG A 13 -1.60 3.22 20.01
C ARG A 13 -0.96 3.77 21.29
N ASN A 14 0.37 3.81 21.34
CA ASN A 14 1.15 4.29 22.49
C ASN A 14 1.80 5.67 22.24
N ARG A 15 1.30 6.44 21.27
CA ARG A 15 1.80 7.78 20.92
C ARG A 15 0.74 8.84 21.28
N ARG A 16 1.18 10.08 21.50
CA ARG A 16 0.28 11.22 21.77
C ARG A 16 -0.75 11.42 20.66
N TRP A 17 -0.30 11.32 19.42
CA TRP A 17 -1.18 11.14 18.27
C TRP A 17 -1.32 9.64 18.00
N ASN A 18 -2.53 9.11 18.19
CA ASN A 18 -2.83 7.67 18.15
C ASN A 18 -3.54 7.23 16.85
N CYS A 19 -3.54 8.09 15.83
CA CYS A 19 -4.24 7.86 14.57
C CYS A 19 -5.76 7.62 14.71
N SER A 20 -6.39 8.23 15.71
CA SER A 20 -7.85 8.27 15.83
C SER A 20 -8.47 8.95 14.59
N THR A 21 -9.52 8.34 14.05
CA THR A 21 -10.31 8.93 12.97
C THR A 21 -11.25 9.98 13.53
N VAL A 22 -11.56 11.00 12.74
CA VAL A 22 -12.64 11.95 13.01
C VAL A 22 -13.74 11.76 11.96
N ASN A 23 -15.00 12.01 12.32
CA ASN A 23 -16.13 11.97 11.39
C ASN A 23 -16.11 13.20 10.47
N ASP A 24 -15.15 13.25 9.55
CA ASP A 24 -14.95 14.33 8.57
C ASP A 24 -14.58 13.74 7.20
N GLU A 25 -14.71 14.52 6.12
CA GLU A 25 -14.49 14.11 4.72
C GLU A 25 -13.07 13.54 4.45
N SER A 26 -12.11 13.88 5.31
CA SER A 26 -10.71 13.45 5.21
C SER A 26 -10.40 12.19 6.03
N VAL A 27 -11.35 11.62 6.78
CA VAL A 27 -11.23 10.44 7.67
C VAL A 27 -10.23 10.60 8.84
N PHE A 28 -9.14 11.34 8.65
CA PHE A 28 -8.08 11.64 9.63
C PHE A 28 -8.05 13.12 10.05
N GLY A 29 -8.96 13.96 9.58
CA GLY A 29 -9.17 15.33 10.06
C GLY A 29 -8.07 16.33 9.68
N PRO A 30 -7.87 17.40 10.50
CA PRO A 30 -6.91 18.48 10.20
C PRO A 30 -5.46 18.04 10.02
N VAL A 31 -5.09 16.85 10.52
CA VAL A 31 -3.77 16.25 10.29
C VAL A 31 -3.48 16.12 8.80
N MET A 32 -4.50 15.88 7.98
CA MET A 32 -4.36 15.76 6.52
C MET A 32 -4.02 17.11 5.84
N GLU A 33 -4.24 18.24 6.52
CA GLU A 33 -3.93 19.56 5.97
C GLU A 33 -2.49 20.00 6.27
N LEU A 34 -1.84 19.36 7.25
CA LEU A 34 -0.50 19.67 7.72
C LEU A 34 0.56 18.89 6.93
N GLY A 35 1.70 19.53 6.66
CA GLY A 35 2.89 18.88 6.11
C GLY A 35 3.69 18.15 7.18
N SER A 36 3.09 17.18 7.86
CA SER A 36 3.69 16.47 9.01
C SER A 36 4.17 15.05 8.65
N ARG A 37 4.98 14.44 9.53
CA ARG A 37 5.39 13.04 9.34
C ARG A 37 4.20 12.09 9.48
N GLU A 38 3.28 12.43 10.38
CA GLU A 38 2.04 11.71 10.65
C GLU A 38 1.19 11.66 9.39
N THR A 39 1.03 12.80 8.72
CA THR A 39 0.36 12.91 7.41
C THR A 39 1.04 12.05 6.35
N GLY A 40 2.37 12.07 6.29
CA GLY A 40 3.10 11.19 5.37
C GLY A 40 2.81 9.71 5.62
N PHE A 41 2.75 9.29 6.88
CA PHE A 41 2.41 7.92 7.22
C PHE A 41 0.95 7.57 6.90
N THR A 42 -0.02 8.45 7.18
CA THR A 42 -1.44 8.20 6.89
C THR A 42 -1.69 8.02 5.39
N HIS A 43 -1.04 8.83 4.54
CA HIS A 43 -1.07 8.66 3.08
C HIS A 43 -0.49 7.31 2.65
N ALA A 44 0.69 6.96 3.15
CA ALA A 44 1.35 5.71 2.80
C ALA A 44 0.53 4.47 3.22
N ILE A 45 0.08 4.40 4.48
CA ILE A 45 -0.67 3.24 4.97
C ILE A 45 -2.07 3.14 4.34
N SER A 46 -2.70 4.26 3.99
CA SER A 46 -3.98 4.27 3.30
C SER A 46 -3.84 3.76 1.87
N ALA A 47 -2.84 4.23 1.13
CA ALA A 47 -2.55 3.75 -0.22
C ALA A 47 -2.19 2.25 -0.21
N ALA A 48 -1.35 1.81 0.73
CA ALA A 48 -1.04 0.39 0.93
C ALA A 48 -2.29 -0.44 1.23
N GLY A 49 -3.18 0.07 2.09
CA GLY A 49 -4.44 -0.60 2.43
C GLY A 49 -5.39 -0.74 1.24
N VAL A 50 -5.42 0.23 0.32
CA VAL A 50 -6.22 0.13 -0.92
C VAL A 50 -5.65 -0.92 -1.86
N VAL A 51 -4.33 -0.92 -2.09
CA VAL A 51 -3.67 -1.96 -2.90
C VAL A 51 -4.01 -3.34 -2.33
N TYR A 52 -3.82 -3.52 -1.02
CA TYR A 52 -4.10 -4.79 -0.34
C TYR A 52 -5.54 -5.26 -0.55
N SER A 53 -6.52 -4.41 -0.23
CA SER A 53 -7.93 -4.82 -0.30
C SER A 53 -8.39 -5.11 -1.72
N VAL A 54 -7.96 -4.31 -2.70
CA VAL A 54 -8.38 -4.49 -4.10
C VAL A 54 -7.73 -5.73 -4.70
N SER A 55 -6.44 -5.96 -4.42
CA SER A 55 -5.73 -7.14 -4.90
C SER A 55 -6.32 -8.45 -4.37
N ARG A 56 -6.73 -8.47 -3.10
CA ARG A 56 -7.43 -9.61 -2.49
C ARG A 56 -8.83 -9.80 -3.06
N ALA A 57 -9.60 -8.72 -3.20
CA ALA A 57 -10.95 -8.79 -3.78
C ALA A 57 -10.94 -9.31 -5.24
N CYS A 58 -9.91 -8.98 -6.03
CA CYS A 58 -9.71 -9.56 -7.36
C CYS A 58 -9.44 -11.07 -7.33
N GLN A 59 -8.69 -11.55 -6.34
CA GLN A 59 -8.37 -12.96 -6.16
C GLN A 59 -9.59 -13.76 -5.68
N GLU A 60 -10.41 -13.16 -4.82
CA GLU A 60 -11.65 -13.76 -4.29
C GLU A 60 -12.82 -13.69 -5.29
N GLY A 61 -12.63 -13.08 -6.47
CA GLY A 61 -13.67 -12.95 -7.49
C GLY A 61 -14.80 -11.96 -7.12
N GLN A 62 -14.58 -11.08 -6.14
CA GLN A 62 -15.57 -10.08 -5.70
C GLN A 62 -15.70 -8.89 -6.66
N LEU A 63 -14.75 -8.73 -7.59
CA LEU A 63 -14.70 -7.63 -8.55
C LEU A 63 -14.79 -8.18 -9.98
N SER A 64 -15.73 -7.67 -10.77
CA SER A 64 -15.99 -8.11 -12.14
C SER A 64 -14.90 -7.72 -13.15
N HIS A 65 -14.16 -6.63 -12.89
CA HIS A 65 -13.21 -6.04 -13.83
C HIS A 65 -11.76 -6.49 -13.62
N CYS A 66 -11.50 -7.43 -12.71
CA CYS A 66 -10.19 -8.02 -12.51
C CYS A 66 -10.30 -9.51 -12.19
N GLY A 67 -9.17 -10.20 -12.21
CA GLY A 67 -9.08 -11.59 -11.81
C GLY A 67 -7.75 -11.88 -11.12
N CYS A 68 -7.37 -13.15 -11.11
CA CYS A 68 -6.17 -13.63 -10.44
C CYS A 68 -4.87 -12.98 -10.96
N SER A 69 -3.83 -13.06 -10.13
CA SER A 69 -2.49 -12.60 -10.46
C SER A 69 -1.95 -13.22 -11.76
N LYS A 70 -1.39 -12.39 -12.64
CA LYS A 70 -0.62 -12.83 -13.82
C LYS A 70 0.89 -12.67 -13.62
N ALA A 71 1.34 -12.61 -12.37
CA ALA A 71 2.74 -12.35 -12.09
C ALA A 71 3.63 -13.50 -12.55
N PRO A 72 4.84 -13.18 -13.06
CA PRO A 72 5.78 -14.19 -13.51
C PRO A 72 6.26 -15.02 -12.32
N ARG A 73 6.66 -16.26 -12.62
CA ARG A 73 7.26 -17.16 -11.65
C ARG A 73 8.56 -16.56 -11.08
N PRO A 74 8.69 -16.42 -9.75
CA PRO A 74 9.94 -16.00 -9.15
C PRO A 74 11.05 -17.06 -9.36
N PRO A 75 12.30 -16.65 -9.58
CA PRO A 75 13.42 -17.58 -9.78
C PRO A 75 13.75 -18.39 -8.51
N THR A 76 13.28 -17.96 -7.35
CA THR A 76 13.49 -18.61 -6.04
C THR A 76 12.65 -19.88 -5.85
N ILE A 77 11.67 -20.15 -6.72
CA ILE A 77 10.76 -21.30 -6.59
C ILE A 77 11.32 -22.53 -7.30
N HIS A 78 11.49 -23.62 -6.54
CA HIS A 78 12.01 -24.91 -7.01
C HIS A 78 11.29 -25.38 -8.27
N LYS A 79 12.03 -25.77 -9.31
CA LYS A 79 11.52 -26.02 -10.67
C LYS A 79 10.32 -26.97 -10.71
N ASP A 80 10.34 -28.02 -9.89
CA ASP A 80 9.29 -29.05 -9.84
C ASP A 80 7.97 -28.57 -9.22
N TRP A 81 7.98 -27.43 -8.52
CA TRP A 81 6.75 -26.88 -7.95
C TRP A 81 5.99 -26.12 -9.01
N LEU A 82 4.68 -26.32 -9.07
CA LEU A 82 3.81 -25.64 -10.02
C LEU A 82 3.69 -24.16 -9.65
N TRP A 83 3.68 -23.29 -10.66
CA TRP A 83 3.39 -21.87 -10.51
C TRP A 83 2.14 -21.55 -11.31
N GLY A 84 1.13 -20.98 -10.64
CA GLY A 84 -0.13 -20.66 -11.31
C GLY A 84 -1.30 -21.32 -10.60
N ASP A 85 -1.71 -20.67 -9.51
CA ASP A 85 -3.04 -20.76 -8.91
C ASP A 85 -3.64 -19.34 -8.91
N CYS A 86 -4.87 -19.18 -8.42
CA CYS A 86 -5.47 -17.88 -8.25
C CYS A 86 -4.83 -17.09 -7.09
N GLY A 87 -3.74 -16.38 -7.39
CA GLY A 87 -3.04 -15.50 -6.44
C GLY A 87 -3.55 -14.05 -6.42
N ASP A 88 -3.06 -13.28 -5.44
CA ASP A 88 -3.40 -11.87 -5.25
C ASP A 88 -2.95 -11.02 -6.45
N ASN A 89 -3.86 -10.22 -7.02
CA ASN A 89 -3.55 -9.36 -8.17
C ASN A 89 -2.98 -8.00 -7.72
N ILE A 90 -1.73 -8.03 -7.26
CA ILE A 90 -1.02 -6.87 -6.69
C ILE A 90 -0.86 -5.75 -7.73
N GLU A 91 -0.55 -6.09 -8.98
CA GLU A 91 -0.41 -5.13 -10.08
C GLU A 91 -1.71 -4.36 -10.34
N HIS A 92 -2.85 -5.06 -10.37
CA HIS A 92 -4.15 -4.39 -10.54
C HIS A 92 -4.46 -3.47 -9.35
N GLY A 93 -4.28 -3.94 -8.12
CA GLY A 93 -4.49 -3.14 -6.92
C GLY A 93 -3.59 -1.90 -6.89
N TYR A 94 -2.34 -2.01 -7.36
CA TYR A 94 -1.42 -0.89 -7.52
C TYR A 94 -1.97 0.17 -8.45
N ARG A 95 -2.35 -0.21 -9.67
CA ARG A 95 -2.89 0.70 -10.69
C ARG A 95 -4.20 1.35 -10.24
N PHE A 96 -5.07 0.56 -9.60
CA PHE A 96 -6.30 1.08 -9.01
C PHE A 96 -6.00 2.16 -7.97
N ALA A 97 -5.06 1.90 -7.05
CA ALA A 97 -4.69 2.86 -6.01
C ALA A 97 -4.10 4.16 -6.61
N VAL A 98 -3.36 4.10 -7.71
CA VAL A 98 -2.92 5.30 -8.45
C VAL A 98 -4.13 6.07 -8.99
N GLY A 99 -5.04 5.39 -9.70
CA GLY A 99 -6.22 6.04 -10.31
C GLY A 99 -7.25 6.56 -9.32
N PHE A 100 -7.28 6.03 -8.10
CA PHE A 100 -8.24 6.39 -7.07
C PHE A 100 -7.68 7.37 -6.04
N ILE A 101 -6.54 7.06 -5.41
CA ILE A 101 -5.97 7.88 -4.33
C ILE A 101 -5.26 9.12 -4.88
N ASP A 102 -4.45 8.97 -5.93
CA ASP A 102 -3.69 10.11 -6.47
C ASP A 102 -4.59 11.06 -7.27
N LYS A 103 -5.75 10.60 -7.76
CA LYS A 103 -6.71 11.44 -8.46
C LYS A 103 -7.28 12.52 -7.53
N ARG A 104 -7.66 12.15 -6.30
CA ARG A 104 -8.12 13.11 -5.28
C ARG A 104 -7.10 14.20 -4.97
N GLU A 105 -5.80 13.84 -4.91
CA GLU A 105 -4.73 14.83 -4.72
C GLU A 105 -4.60 15.80 -5.90
N LYS A 106 -4.85 15.31 -7.12
CA LYS A 106 -4.71 16.07 -8.38
C LYS A 106 -5.96 16.85 -8.79
N GLU A 107 -7.09 16.68 -8.10
CA GLU A 107 -8.33 17.44 -8.39
C GLU A 107 -8.14 18.95 -8.17
N ARG A 108 -7.28 19.33 -7.23
CA ARG A 108 -6.97 20.74 -6.95
C ARG A 108 -5.74 21.17 -7.72
N ASN A 109 -5.89 22.18 -8.56
CA ASN A 109 -4.76 22.85 -9.19
C ASN A 109 -4.13 23.85 -8.22
N TYR A 110 -2.84 23.69 -7.96
CA TYR A 110 -2.07 24.60 -7.12
C TYR A 110 -1.13 25.45 -7.98
N PRO A 111 -1.04 26.76 -7.71
CA PRO A 111 -0.07 27.61 -8.40
C PRO A 111 1.34 27.05 -8.28
N ARG A 112 2.16 27.26 -9.33
CA ARG A 112 3.59 26.96 -9.26
C ARG A 112 4.18 27.69 -8.05
N PHE A 113 5.08 27.00 -7.38
CA PHE A 113 5.76 27.52 -6.20
C PHE A 113 4.90 27.76 -4.94
N SER A 114 3.69 27.21 -4.88
CA SER A 114 2.83 27.32 -3.69
C SER A 114 3.09 26.23 -2.64
N ARG A 115 2.78 26.55 -1.37
CA ARG A 115 2.78 25.55 -0.28
C ARG A 115 1.82 24.39 -0.54
N GLY A 116 0.69 24.67 -1.20
CA GLY A 116 -0.29 23.65 -1.59
C GLY A 116 0.30 22.64 -2.57
N LEU A 117 1.06 23.12 -3.57
CA LEU A 117 1.78 22.26 -4.51
C LEU A 117 2.80 21.36 -3.79
N ALA A 118 3.56 21.94 -2.85
CA ALA A 118 4.53 21.18 -2.05
C ALA A 118 3.87 20.03 -1.27
N ARG A 119 2.71 20.31 -0.65
CA ARG A 119 1.93 19.31 0.09
C ARG A 119 1.38 18.23 -0.84
N MET A 120 0.79 18.60 -1.97
CA MET A 120 0.31 17.64 -2.97
C MET A 120 1.43 16.69 -3.43
N LEU A 121 2.62 17.23 -3.72
CA LEU A 121 3.78 16.41 -4.11
C LEU A 121 4.25 15.48 -2.97
N MET A 122 4.25 15.96 -1.73
CA MET A 122 4.52 15.15 -0.54
C MET A 122 3.51 13.99 -0.42
N ASN A 123 2.22 14.28 -0.59
CA ASN A 123 1.15 13.28 -0.51
C ASN A 123 1.30 12.22 -1.60
N LEU A 124 1.52 12.63 -2.86
CA LEU A 124 1.77 11.71 -3.98
C LEU A 124 3.00 10.82 -3.73
N HIS A 125 4.09 11.38 -3.21
CA HIS A 125 5.29 10.62 -2.86
C HIS A 125 5.00 9.56 -1.78
N ASN A 126 4.26 9.94 -0.75
CA ASN A 126 3.94 9.04 0.35
C ASN A 126 2.93 7.96 -0.06
N ASN A 127 1.94 8.28 -0.90
CA ASN A 127 1.05 7.30 -1.50
C ASN A 127 1.86 6.24 -2.27
N GLU A 128 2.82 6.68 -3.08
CA GLU A 128 3.72 5.80 -3.83
C GLU A 128 4.58 4.93 -2.91
N ALA A 129 5.11 5.49 -1.83
CA ALA A 129 5.85 4.72 -0.83
C ALA A 129 4.99 3.59 -0.23
N GLY A 130 3.71 3.87 0.05
CA GLY A 130 2.72 2.90 0.50
C GLY A 130 2.48 1.77 -0.49
N ARG A 131 2.20 2.11 -1.76
CA ARG A 131 1.98 1.11 -2.82
C ARG A 131 3.20 0.22 -3.02
N ARG A 132 4.40 0.80 -3.02
CA ARG A 132 5.66 0.06 -3.14
C ARG A 132 5.93 -0.86 -1.96
N ALA A 133 5.50 -0.51 -0.75
CA ALA A 133 5.66 -1.36 0.42
C ALA A 133 4.88 -2.69 0.30
N ILE A 134 3.76 -2.70 -0.42
CA ILE A 134 3.04 -3.92 -0.78
C ILE A 134 3.74 -4.64 -1.94
N PHE A 135 3.95 -3.93 -3.06
CA PHE A 135 4.43 -4.55 -4.30
C PHE A 135 5.81 -5.20 -4.15
N LYS A 136 6.76 -4.50 -3.52
CA LYS A 136 8.13 -5.01 -3.35
C LYS A 136 8.24 -6.15 -2.35
N HIS A 137 7.21 -6.37 -1.55
CA HIS A 137 7.22 -7.36 -0.48
C HIS A 137 6.11 -8.39 -0.66
N ALA A 138 5.61 -8.54 -1.89
CA ALA A 138 4.83 -9.69 -2.29
C ALA A 138 5.53 -10.98 -1.88
N THR A 139 4.76 -11.91 -1.34
CA THR A 139 5.25 -13.20 -0.87
C THR A 139 4.83 -14.31 -1.83
N VAL A 140 5.38 -15.50 -1.62
CA VAL A 140 4.90 -16.70 -2.29
C VAL A 140 4.18 -17.55 -1.25
N SER A 141 2.92 -17.86 -1.53
CA SER A 141 2.14 -18.86 -0.80
C SER A 141 2.11 -20.15 -1.62
N CYS A 142 2.08 -21.30 -0.94
CA CYS A 142 2.03 -22.60 -1.59
C CYS A 142 1.06 -23.55 -0.88
N LYS A 143 0.44 -24.46 -1.63
CA LYS A 143 -0.38 -25.56 -1.13
C LYS A 143 0.21 -26.91 -1.55
N CYS A 144 0.28 -27.84 -0.60
CA CYS A 144 0.78 -29.19 -0.84
C CYS A 144 -0.35 -30.13 -1.27
N HIS A 145 -0.05 -31.03 -2.20
CA HIS A 145 -1.00 -31.91 -2.88
C HIS A 145 -0.61 -33.41 -2.82
N GLY A 146 0.38 -33.79 -2.00
CA GLY A 146 0.83 -35.18 -1.90
C GLY A 146 -0.06 -36.05 -1.01
N VAL A 147 0.08 -37.37 -1.17
CA VAL A 147 -0.62 -38.39 -0.37
C VAL A 147 -0.37 -38.13 1.12
N SER A 148 -1.42 -38.25 1.93
CA SER A 148 -1.39 -37.98 3.38
C SER A 148 -0.89 -36.57 3.76
N GLY A 149 -1.06 -35.57 2.88
CA GLY A 149 -0.65 -34.19 3.13
C GLY A 149 0.84 -33.91 2.89
N SER A 150 1.56 -34.85 2.26
CA SER A 150 2.95 -34.62 1.86
C SER A 150 3.08 -33.48 0.83
N CYS A 151 4.25 -32.84 0.78
CA CYS A 151 4.57 -31.76 -0.16
C CYS A 151 5.37 -32.25 -1.38
N SER A 152 5.21 -33.52 -1.78
CA SER A 152 5.86 -34.10 -2.96
C SER A 152 5.44 -33.38 -4.25
N LEU A 153 4.16 -32.97 -4.33
CA LEU A 153 3.65 -32.01 -5.30
C LEU A 153 3.16 -30.78 -4.53
N LYS A 154 3.48 -29.58 -5.04
CA LYS A 154 2.86 -28.36 -4.54
C LYS A 154 2.71 -27.30 -5.61
N THR A 155 1.70 -26.47 -5.42
CA THR A 155 1.37 -25.34 -6.28
C THR A 155 1.59 -24.06 -5.49
N CYS A 156 2.27 -23.10 -6.09
CA CYS A 156 2.59 -21.82 -5.49
C CYS A 156 2.01 -20.66 -6.32
N TRP A 157 1.72 -19.54 -5.65
CA TRP A 157 1.19 -18.33 -6.27
C TRP A 157 1.71 -17.08 -5.56
N GLN A 158 1.64 -15.93 -6.25
CA GLN A 158 1.91 -14.64 -5.63
C GLN A 158 0.82 -14.32 -4.62
N SER A 159 1.23 -13.94 -3.41
CA SER A 159 0.31 -13.48 -2.36
C SER A 159 0.78 -12.17 -1.74
N LEU A 160 -0.16 -11.43 -1.16
CA LEU A 160 0.11 -10.23 -0.39
C LEU A 160 1.02 -10.56 0.83
N PRO A 161 1.90 -9.64 1.25
CA PRO A 161 2.57 -9.75 2.54
C PRO A 161 1.56 -9.69 3.68
N ASP A 162 1.91 -10.18 4.86
CA ASP A 162 1.17 -9.85 6.07
C ASP A 162 1.10 -8.32 6.27
N PHE A 163 -0.12 -7.78 6.45
CA PHE A 163 -0.31 -6.33 6.48
C PHE A 163 0.32 -5.68 7.72
N ARG A 164 0.46 -6.41 8.83
CA ARG A 164 1.19 -5.93 10.01
C ARG A 164 2.67 -5.73 9.70
N SER A 165 3.28 -6.64 8.92
CA SER A 165 4.65 -6.46 8.44
C SER A 165 4.82 -5.20 7.57
N VAL A 166 3.81 -4.85 6.76
CA VAL A 166 3.78 -3.62 5.96
C VAL A 166 3.69 -2.40 6.86
N GLY A 167 2.80 -2.42 7.86
CA GLY A 167 2.67 -1.38 8.87
C GLY A 167 3.98 -1.12 9.60
N ASN A 168 4.68 -2.18 10.03
CA ASN A 168 5.98 -2.09 10.69
C ASN A 168 7.03 -1.41 9.79
N ARG A 169 7.13 -1.82 8.53
CA ARG A 169 8.08 -1.24 7.57
C ARG A 169 7.79 0.23 7.28
N LEU A 170 6.51 0.58 7.10
CA LEU A 170 6.11 1.98 6.94
C LEU A 170 6.38 2.78 8.22
N LYS A 171 6.26 2.16 9.40
CA LYS A 171 6.56 2.81 10.68
C LYS A 171 8.05 3.10 10.83
N GLU A 172 8.92 2.21 10.38
CA GLU A 172 10.36 2.45 10.29
C GLU A 172 10.65 3.63 9.35
N LYS A 173 10.01 3.68 8.18
CA LYS A 173 10.15 4.81 7.25
C LYS A 173 9.65 6.13 7.85
N TYR A 174 8.56 6.10 8.62
CA TYR A 174 8.08 7.27 9.37
C TYR A 174 9.12 7.76 10.39
N ASN A 175 9.77 6.86 11.14
CA ASN A 175 10.74 7.23 12.16
C ASN A 175 11.97 7.94 11.55
N GLY A 176 12.40 7.49 10.36
CA GLY A 176 13.50 8.07 9.58
C GLY A 176 13.06 9.06 8.49
N ALA A 177 11.84 9.60 8.53
CA ALA A 177 11.32 10.44 7.45
C ALA A 177 12.11 11.76 7.29
N THR A 178 12.50 12.06 6.06
CA THR A 178 13.27 13.27 5.72
C THR A 178 12.37 14.50 5.69
N LYS A 179 12.72 15.54 6.47
CA LYS A 179 12.08 16.86 6.35
C LYS A 179 12.59 17.54 5.08
N VAL A 180 11.68 17.80 4.14
CA VAL A 180 11.99 18.51 2.90
C VAL A 180 11.64 19.99 3.02
N ARG A 181 12.38 20.84 2.30
CA ARG A 181 12.03 22.25 2.11
C ARG A 181 11.60 22.45 0.68
N PHE A 182 10.50 23.16 0.50
CA PHE A 182 10.05 23.52 -0.83
C PHE A 182 11.00 24.56 -1.43
N ASN A 183 11.58 24.24 -2.59
CA ASN A 183 12.42 25.17 -3.32
C ASN A 183 11.54 26.04 -4.23
N SER A 184 11.36 27.30 -3.86
CA SER A 184 10.58 28.29 -4.64
C SER A 184 11.21 28.68 -5.97
N ARG A 185 12.47 28.29 -6.23
CA ARG A 185 13.17 28.58 -7.49
C ARG A 185 13.13 27.41 -8.49
N GLY A 186 12.54 26.28 -8.12
CA GLY A 186 12.59 25.04 -8.91
C GLY A 186 13.98 24.38 -8.87
N THR A 187 14.04 23.09 -9.14
CA THR A 187 15.31 22.44 -9.51
C THR A 187 15.66 22.91 -10.91
N ARG A 188 16.82 23.56 -11.07
CA ARG A 188 17.46 23.69 -12.38
C ARG A 188 17.70 22.30 -12.97
#